data_AF-A0A101CV22-F1
#
_entry.id   AF-A0A101CV22-F1
#
_cell.length_a   1.000
_cell.length_b   1.000
_cell.length_c   1.000
_cell.angle_alpha   90.00
_cell.angle_beta   90.00
_cell.angle_gamma   90.00
#
_symmetry.space_group_name_H-M   'P 1'
#
loop_
_entity.id
_entity.type
_entity.pdbx_description
1 polymer ?
#
loop_
_entity_poly.entity_id
_entity_poly.type
_entity_poly.pdbx_seq_one_letter_code
_entity_poly.pdbx_strand_id
1 'polypeptide(L)'
;MKNDNSGIQTFTSISQLMHYLQQPPALHPLIALVNYDNIALDAFEKNQKICIDFYKISFKTNFKGRVKYGQGYYDFEEGGLAFLKPNQIVISSENAESYEGYALYFHPDFIRNYALGNSIIQYGFFSYAVSESLFLSAKEKEIIRNLFDTIANELENNIDHFSQDVLVSQIELLLNYSNRFYNRQFITRKTLNHDIITALDHLLDEYFIKNISLENGLPSVEYISTQLNLSPRYLSDLLGSLAGQNTQQYIQNKLIEQSKNLLSSTSLSVSEIAYKLGFEHPQSFSKLFKTKTNLSPLKFRASFN
;
A
#
# COMPACT_ATOMS: atom_id res chain seq x y z
N MET A 1 9.62 -28.01 22.29
CA MET A 1 8.37 -27.23 22.11
C MET A 1 8.56 -25.89 22.80
N LYS A 2 8.95 -24.85 22.04
CA LYS A 2 8.95 -23.48 22.56
C LYS A 2 7.51 -22.96 22.37
N ASN A 3 6.92 -22.47 23.45
CA ASN A 3 5.55 -21.96 23.47
C ASN A 3 5.37 -20.82 22.46
N ASP A 4 4.51 -21.03 21.47
CA ASP A 4 3.94 -19.99 20.61
C ASP A 4 3.01 -19.11 21.46
N ASN A 5 3.58 -18.16 22.19
CA ASN A 5 2.81 -17.11 22.86
C ASN A 5 2.42 -16.04 21.82
N SER A 6 1.64 -16.43 20.82
CA SER A 6 1.30 -15.60 19.65
C SER A 6 0.09 -14.67 19.90
N GLY A 7 0.03 -14.07 21.08
CA GLY A 7 -0.95 -13.01 21.40
C GLY A 7 -0.63 -11.72 20.64
N ILE A 8 -1.66 -11.02 20.17
CA ILE A 8 -1.50 -9.68 19.59
C ILE A 8 -1.26 -8.71 20.74
N GLN A 9 -0.12 -8.04 20.75
CA GLN A 9 0.15 -6.96 21.69
C GLN A 9 -0.42 -5.65 21.13
N THR A 10 -1.42 -5.09 21.81
CA THR A 10 -2.09 -3.85 21.38
C THR A 10 -1.68 -2.66 22.25
N PHE A 11 -1.36 -1.55 21.60
CA PHE A 11 -1.07 -0.27 22.24
C PHE A 11 -2.13 0.76 21.87
N THR A 12 -2.87 1.24 22.87
CA THR A 12 -3.99 2.19 22.68
C THR A 12 -3.60 3.64 23.00
N SER A 13 -2.42 3.85 23.59
CA SER A 13 -1.88 5.19 23.89
C SER A 13 -0.39 5.28 23.65
N ILE A 14 0.09 6.50 23.38
CA ILE A 14 1.51 6.78 23.19
C ILE A 14 2.31 6.49 24.46
N SER A 15 1.78 6.83 25.64
CA SER A 15 2.44 6.56 26.91
C SER A 15 2.66 5.06 27.14
N GLN A 16 1.68 4.21 26.80
CA GLN A 16 1.81 2.76 26.89
C GLN A 16 2.93 2.24 25.97
N LEU A 17 3.02 2.76 24.74
CA LEU A 17 4.08 2.40 23.80
C LEU A 17 5.45 2.87 24.30
N MET A 18 5.59 4.12 24.76
CA MET A 18 6.88 4.64 25.25
C MET A 18 7.39 3.83 26.44
N HIS A 19 6.52 3.48 27.38
CA HIS A 19 6.87 2.62 28.52
C HIS A 19 7.36 1.24 28.05
N TYR A 20 6.68 0.64 27.07
CA TYR A 20 7.08 -0.65 26.52
C TYR A 20 8.44 -0.59 25.80
N LEU A 21 8.69 0.49 25.05
CA LEU A 21 9.97 0.74 24.37
C LEU A 21 11.09 1.19 25.33
N GLN A 22 10.82 1.25 26.64
CA GLN A 22 11.74 1.76 27.67
C GLN A 22 12.28 3.16 27.34
N GLN A 23 11.45 3.99 26.70
CA GLN A 23 11.77 5.36 26.36
C GLN A 23 11.32 6.32 27.49
N PRO A 24 11.91 7.52 27.57
CA PRO A 24 11.38 8.58 28.42
C PRO A 24 9.89 8.85 28.12
N PRO A 25 9.14 9.41 29.10
CA PRO A 25 7.78 9.87 28.84
C PRO A 25 7.73 10.80 27.63
N ALA A 26 6.72 10.63 26.78
CA ALA A 26 6.52 11.49 25.62
C ALA A 26 6.31 12.95 26.06
N LEU A 27 6.90 13.87 25.31
CA LEU A 27 6.74 15.32 25.53
C LEU A 27 5.30 15.79 25.29
N HIS A 28 4.50 15.02 24.56
CA HIS A 28 3.09 15.29 24.29
C HIS A 28 2.23 14.01 24.41
N PRO A 29 0.98 14.09 24.93
CA PRO A 29 0.14 12.90 25.14
C PRO A 29 -0.33 12.20 23.86
N LEU A 30 -0.46 12.95 22.75
CA LEU A 30 -1.02 12.47 21.48
C LEU A 30 -0.02 12.44 20.30
N ILE A 31 1.24 12.84 20.51
CA ILE A 31 2.30 12.71 19.50
C ILE A 31 3.62 12.39 20.19
N ALA A 32 4.45 11.53 19.60
CA ALA A 32 5.78 11.24 20.06
C ALA A 32 6.72 11.02 18.89
N LEU A 33 7.93 11.54 19.00
CA LEU A 33 9.02 11.24 18.10
C LEU A 33 10.06 10.42 18.84
N VAL A 34 10.46 9.29 18.25
CA VAL A 34 11.47 8.41 18.81
C VAL A 34 12.64 8.32 17.84
N ASN A 35 13.85 8.54 18.33
CA ASN A 35 15.07 8.25 17.60
C ASN A 35 15.46 6.79 17.87
N TYR A 36 15.42 5.95 16.84
CA TYR A 36 15.76 4.54 16.94
C TYR A 36 17.25 4.28 17.16
N ASP A 37 18.13 5.25 16.87
CA ASP A 37 19.56 5.16 17.22
C ASP A 37 19.77 4.95 18.73
N ASN A 38 18.77 5.30 19.55
CA ASN A 38 18.78 5.20 21.00
C ASN A 38 17.94 4.01 21.54
N ILE A 39 17.42 3.13 20.68
CA ILE A 39 16.61 1.98 21.09
C ILE A 39 17.47 0.70 21.09
N ALA A 40 17.32 -0.10 22.14
CA ALA A 40 17.93 -1.42 22.21
C ALA A 40 17.38 -2.36 21.11
N LEU A 41 18.26 -3.10 20.43
CA LEU A 41 17.93 -3.94 19.26
C LEU A 41 16.88 -5.04 19.54
N ASP A 42 16.59 -5.31 20.81
CA ASP A 42 15.66 -6.31 21.34
C ASP A 42 14.35 -5.72 21.90
N ALA A 43 14.04 -4.44 21.64
CA ALA A 43 12.83 -3.79 22.14
C ALA A 43 11.49 -4.46 21.71
N PHE A 44 11.51 -5.28 20.67
CA PHE A 44 10.39 -6.13 20.28
C PHE A 44 10.85 -7.58 20.16
N GLU A 45 10.08 -8.50 20.74
CA GLU A 45 10.34 -9.94 20.57
C GLU A 45 10.23 -10.32 19.09
N LYS A 46 11.03 -11.27 18.63
CA LYS A 46 10.96 -11.77 17.23
C LYS A 46 9.60 -12.44 16.98
N ASN A 47 9.01 -12.18 15.81
CA ASN A 47 7.71 -12.73 15.40
C ASN A 47 6.52 -12.31 16.29
N GLN A 48 6.68 -11.21 17.01
CA GLN A 48 5.62 -10.64 17.82
C GLN A 48 4.62 -9.87 16.96
N LYS A 49 3.34 -10.12 17.16
CA LYS A 49 2.23 -9.38 16.53
C LYS A 49 1.96 -8.13 17.35
N ILE A 50 2.10 -6.96 16.72
CA ILE A 50 1.89 -5.66 17.34
C ILE A 50 0.75 -4.95 16.61
N CYS A 51 -0.18 -4.40 17.37
CA CYS A 51 -1.23 -3.52 16.90
C CYS A 51 -1.11 -2.17 17.62
N ILE A 52 -1.22 -1.06 16.90
CA ILE A 52 -1.25 0.27 17.50
C ILE A 52 -2.49 1.02 17.02
N ASP A 53 -3.11 1.80 17.91
CA ASP A 53 -4.34 2.56 17.60
C ASP A 53 -4.04 3.98 17.08
N PHE A 54 -2.81 4.20 16.63
CA PHE A 54 -2.31 5.49 16.17
C PHE A 54 -1.45 5.34 14.92
N TYR A 55 -1.25 6.45 14.22
CA TYR A 55 -0.41 6.46 13.03
C TYR A 55 1.05 6.32 13.42
N LYS A 56 1.83 5.65 12.58
CA LYS A 56 3.29 5.55 12.68
C LYS A 56 3.93 5.89 11.34
N ILE A 57 4.95 6.73 11.36
CA ILE A 57 5.82 7.01 10.23
C ILE A 57 7.25 6.69 10.65
N SER A 58 7.86 5.69 10.03
CA SER A 58 9.25 5.31 10.27
C SER A 58 10.13 5.75 9.13
N PHE A 59 11.17 6.50 9.43
CA PHE A 59 12.22 6.87 8.50
C PHE A 59 13.50 6.15 8.87
N LYS A 60 13.93 5.22 8.02
CA LYS A 60 15.20 4.52 8.15
C LYS A 60 16.27 5.24 7.34
N THR A 61 17.34 5.69 7.99
CA THR A 61 18.45 6.42 7.36
C THR A 61 19.43 5.47 6.68
N ASN A 62 19.63 4.30 7.28
CA ASN A 62 20.46 3.23 6.75
C ASN A 62 19.75 1.90 7.00
N PHE A 63 19.73 1.03 6.00
CA PHE A 63 19.28 -0.34 6.17
C PHE A 63 20.26 -1.21 5.41
N LYS A 64 20.87 -2.18 6.11
CA LYS A 64 21.70 -3.21 5.49
C LYS A 64 20.89 -4.49 5.50
N GLY A 65 20.40 -4.91 4.34
CA GLY A 65 19.66 -6.15 4.22
C GLY A 65 18.98 -6.30 2.87
N ARG A 66 18.38 -7.47 2.62
CA ARG A 66 17.52 -7.70 1.45
C ARG A 66 16.09 -7.81 1.91
N VAL A 67 15.21 -6.93 1.44
CA VAL A 67 13.76 -7.14 1.58
C VAL A 67 13.29 -7.93 0.37
N LYS A 68 12.56 -9.00 0.64
CA LYS A 68 11.88 -9.78 -0.38
C LYS A 68 10.72 -8.95 -0.94
N TYR A 69 10.66 -8.80 -2.26
CA TYR A 69 9.62 -8.06 -2.98
C TYR A 69 9.16 -8.88 -4.19
N GLY A 70 7.88 -9.22 -4.23
CA GLY A 70 7.35 -10.17 -5.20
C GLY A 70 8.16 -11.49 -5.20
N GLN A 71 8.63 -11.89 -6.38
CA GLN A 71 9.51 -13.06 -6.53
C GLN A 71 11.01 -12.75 -6.40
N GLY A 72 11.40 -11.48 -6.18
CA GLY A 72 12.79 -11.04 -6.12
C GLY A 72 13.28 -10.64 -4.72
N TYR A 73 14.59 -10.55 -4.58
CA TYR A 73 15.25 -9.84 -3.48
C TYR A 73 15.89 -8.58 -4.04
N TYR A 74 15.66 -7.45 -3.37
CA TYR A 74 16.32 -6.20 -3.72
C TYR A 74 17.38 -5.94 -2.68
N ASP A 75 18.54 -5.46 -3.11
CA ASP A 75 19.57 -4.99 -2.20
C ASP A 75 19.14 -3.62 -1.67
N PHE A 76 18.86 -3.58 -0.37
CA PHE A 76 18.56 -2.35 0.36
C PHE A 76 19.84 -1.95 1.06
N GLU A 77 20.45 -0.90 0.55
CA GLU A 77 21.63 -0.29 1.20
C GLU A 77 21.36 1.16 1.62
N GLU A 78 20.15 1.69 1.37
CA GLU A 78 19.92 3.14 1.40
C GLU A 78 18.77 3.64 2.31
N GLY A 79 17.98 2.78 2.95
CA GLY A 79 16.88 3.24 3.83
C GLY A 79 15.66 3.84 3.10
N GLY A 80 14.67 4.35 3.85
CA GLY A 80 13.39 4.81 3.30
C GLY A 80 12.31 5.08 4.36
N LEU A 81 11.07 5.31 3.91
CA LEU A 81 9.90 5.58 4.75
C LEU A 81 8.93 4.39 4.78
N ALA A 82 8.39 4.09 5.95
CA ALA A 82 7.32 3.12 6.15
C ALA A 82 6.19 3.75 6.97
N PHE A 83 4.95 3.38 6.65
CA PHE A 83 3.76 3.99 7.20
C PHE A 83 2.84 2.92 7.79
N LEU A 84 2.20 3.24 8.90
CA LEU A 84 1.19 2.42 9.53
C LEU A 84 0.02 3.29 9.95
N LYS A 85 -1.20 2.81 9.73
CA LYS A 85 -2.42 3.44 10.22
C LYS A 85 -2.94 2.71 11.48
N PRO A 86 -3.81 3.36 12.26
CA PRO A 86 -4.45 2.74 13.41
C PRO A 86 -5.05 1.37 13.11
N ASN A 87 -4.97 0.47 14.08
CA ASN A 87 -5.53 -0.89 14.05
C ASN A 87 -4.92 -1.84 13.00
N GLN A 88 -3.77 -1.49 12.43
CA GLN A 88 -3.02 -2.43 11.60
C GLN A 88 -2.12 -3.33 12.46
N ILE A 89 -2.19 -4.63 12.19
CA ILE A 89 -1.33 -5.64 12.82
C ILE A 89 -0.04 -5.76 12.00
N VAL A 90 1.09 -5.60 12.67
CA VAL A 90 2.43 -5.79 12.11
C VAL A 90 3.12 -6.92 12.84
N ILE A 91 3.94 -7.70 12.14
CA ILE A 91 4.81 -8.72 12.72
C ILE A 91 6.22 -8.15 12.75
N SER A 92 6.87 -8.17 13.91
CA SER A 92 8.27 -7.75 14.06
C SER A 92 9.20 -8.64 13.21
N SER A 93 10.18 -8.02 12.52
CA SER A 93 11.06 -8.75 11.60
C SER A 93 12.04 -9.67 12.31
N GLU A 94 12.35 -10.83 11.71
CA GLU A 94 13.30 -11.81 12.26
C GLU A 94 14.76 -11.32 12.28
N ASN A 95 15.11 -10.38 11.38
CA ASN A 95 16.47 -9.88 11.15
C ASN A 95 16.57 -8.37 11.40
N ALA A 96 16.39 -7.96 12.65
CA ALA A 96 16.67 -6.60 13.10
C ALA A 96 18.19 -6.37 13.26
N GLU A 97 18.91 -6.19 12.15
CA GLU A 97 20.36 -5.96 12.21
C GLU A 97 20.73 -4.48 12.45
N SER A 98 19.81 -3.54 12.23
CA SER A 98 19.93 -2.13 12.66
C SER A 98 18.58 -1.42 12.54
N TYR A 99 18.20 -0.66 13.57
CA TYR A 99 17.13 0.33 13.51
C TYR A 99 17.77 1.71 13.61
N GLU A 100 18.29 2.23 12.50
CA GLU A 100 18.74 3.63 12.46
C GLU A 100 17.62 4.55 11.94
N GLY A 101 17.53 5.75 12.51
CA GLY A 101 16.61 6.81 12.08
C GLY A 101 15.45 7.10 13.05
N TYR A 102 14.31 7.55 12.52
CA TYR A 102 13.23 8.13 13.31
C TYR A 102 11.91 7.35 13.21
N ALA A 103 11.12 7.35 14.28
CA ALA A 103 9.72 6.96 14.26
C ALA A 103 8.83 8.03 14.88
N LEU A 104 7.96 8.61 14.07
CA LEU A 104 6.91 9.52 14.49
C LEU A 104 5.63 8.73 14.74
N TYR A 105 5.03 8.94 15.91
CA TYR A 105 3.74 8.38 16.30
C TYR A 105 2.77 9.53 16.57
N PHE A 106 1.55 9.47 16.05
CA PHE A 106 0.51 10.45 16.37
C PHE A 106 -0.88 9.83 16.41
N HIS A 107 -1.62 10.13 17.47
CA HIS A 107 -2.99 9.65 17.66
C HIS A 107 -3.95 10.35 16.69
N PRO A 108 -4.99 9.67 16.16
CA PRO A 108 -5.96 10.31 15.27
C PRO A 108 -6.61 11.57 15.86
N ASP A 109 -6.81 11.61 17.18
CA ASP A 109 -7.34 12.79 17.87
C ASP A 109 -6.43 14.03 17.76
N PHE A 110 -5.12 13.86 17.52
CA PHE A 110 -4.19 14.97 17.35
C PHE A 110 -4.53 15.83 16.13
N ILE A 111 -5.01 15.19 15.05
CA ILE A 111 -5.33 15.82 13.76
C ILE A 111 -6.84 15.93 13.51
N ARG A 112 -7.67 15.42 14.42
CA ARG A 112 -9.12 15.24 14.21
C ARG A 112 -9.87 16.53 13.85
N ASN A 113 -9.48 17.65 14.43
CA ASN A 113 -10.12 18.95 14.22
C ASN A 113 -9.47 19.75 13.07
N TYR A 114 -8.49 19.17 12.38
CA TYR A 114 -7.78 19.80 11.26
C TYR A 114 -8.25 19.20 9.94
N ALA A 115 -8.03 19.91 8.84
CA ALA A 115 -8.30 19.39 7.49
C ALA A 115 -7.58 18.05 7.26
N LEU A 116 -6.38 17.89 7.84
CA LEU A 116 -5.59 16.67 7.78
C LEU A 116 -6.34 15.44 8.31
N GLY A 117 -7.17 15.58 9.36
CA GLY A 117 -7.97 14.47 9.89
C GLY A 117 -8.88 13.82 8.84
N ASN A 118 -9.36 14.60 7.87
CA ASN A 118 -10.18 14.12 6.76
C ASN A 118 -9.36 13.74 5.53
N SER A 119 -8.29 14.47 5.22
CA SER A 119 -7.49 14.23 4.01
C SER A 119 -6.50 13.07 4.17
N ILE A 120 -6.18 12.64 5.40
CA ILE A 120 -5.15 11.62 5.63
C ILE A 120 -5.44 10.28 4.93
N ILE A 121 -6.72 9.94 4.75
CA ILE A 121 -7.16 8.71 4.05
C ILE A 121 -6.76 8.68 2.56
N GLN A 122 -6.46 9.85 1.98
CA GLN A 122 -6.08 9.98 0.57
C GLN A 122 -4.62 9.57 0.34
N TYR A 123 -3.80 9.56 1.39
CA TYR A 123 -2.44 9.06 1.34
C TYR A 123 -2.45 7.53 1.31
N GLY A 124 -2.50 6.97 0.10
CA GLY A 124 -2.60 5.54 -0.16
C GLY A 124 -1.54 4.71 0.58
N PHE A 125 -0.39 5.31 0.89
CA PHE A 125 0.73 4.65 1.57
C PHE A 125 0.47 4.20 3.00
N PHE A 126 -0.59 4.67 3.66
CA PHE A 126 -1.05 4.10 4.92
C PHE A 126 -1.80 2.77 4.77
N SER A 127 -2.28 2.46 3.56
CA SER A 127 -2.98 1.20 3.26
C SER A 127 -2.06 0.14 2.67
N TYR A 128 -0.79 0.47 2.49
CA TYR A 128 0.22 -0.42 1.96
C TYR A 128 0.68 -1.44 2.99
N ALA A 129 1.12 -2.60 2.51
CA ALA A 129 1.85 -3.52 3.36
C ALA A 129 3.23 -2.92 3.68
N VAL A 130 3.81 -3.27 4.84
CA VAL A 130 5.15 -2.82 5.25
C VAL A 130 6.21 -3.11 4.16
N SER A 131 5.99 -4.14 3.33
CA SER A 131 6.81 -4.53 2.17
C SER A 131 6.83 -3.52 1.01
N GLU A 132 5.95 -2.51 1.00
CA GLU A 132 5.85 -1.50 -0.07
C GLU A 132 6.48 -0.16 0.33
N SER A 133 7.51 -0.21 1.17
CA SER A 133 8.21 0.97 1.73
C SER A 133 8.63 1.99 0.67
N LEU A 134 8.53 3.27 1.02
CA LEU A 134 8.88 4.42 0.20
C LEU A 134 10.41 4.65 0.19
N PHE A 135 11.06 4.18 -0.87
CA PHE A 135 12.45 4.51 -1.23
C PHE A 135 12.69 5.99 -1.56
N LEU A 136 13.77 6.53 -1.00
CA LEU A 136 14.17 7.93 -1.14
C LEU A 136 15.56 8.01 -1.77
N SER A 137 15.76 8.96 -2.68
CA SER A 137 17.10 9.37 -3.12
C SER A 137 17.82 10.13 -2.00
N ALA A 138 19.15 10.29 -2.10
CA ALA A 138 19.94 11.03 -1.10
C ALA A 138 19.34 12.42 -0.78
N LYS A 139 19.01 13.21 -1.80
CA LYS A 139 18.40 14.54 -1.63
C LYS A 139 17.04 14.47 -0.92
N GLU A 140 16.23 13.46 -1.22
CA GLU A 140 14.92 13.30 -0.59
C GLU A 140 15.04 12.86 0.87
N LYS A 141 16.05 12.04 1.21
CA LYS A 141 16.37 11.71 2.61
C LYS A 141 16.73 12.94 3.41
N GLU A 142 17.50 13.87 2.84
CA GLU A 142 17.82 15.13 3.52
C GLU A 142 16.56 15.96 3.80
N ILE A 143 15.64 16.06 2.84
CA ILE A 143 14.36 16.75 3.03
C ILE A 143 13.57 16.10 4.17
N ILE A 144 13.43 14.78 4.14
CA ILE A 144 12.69 14.04 5.16
C ILE A 144 13.35 14.18 6.54
N ARG A 145 14.68 13.99 6.62
CA ARG A 145 15.45 14.16 7.86
C ARG A 145 15.23 15.54 8.47
N ASN A 146 15.36 16.60 7.68
CA ASN A 146 15.16 17.96 8.16
C ASN A 146 13.73 18.17 8.70
N LEU A 147 12.71 17.54 8.10
CA LEU A 147 11.33 17.62 8.62
C LEU A 147 11.21 16.92 9.98
N PHE A 148 11.81 15.74 10.13
CA PHE A 148 11.87 15.05 11.41
C PHE A 148 12.60 15.89 12.47
N ASP A 149 13.72 16.52 12.13
CA ASP A 149 14.47 17.39 13.03
C ASP A 149 13.65 18.63 13.43
N THR A 150 12.89 19.24 12.50
CA THR A 150 12.00 20.37 12.84
C THR A 150 10.82 19.95 13.73
N ILE A 151 10.28 18.74 13.56
CA ILE A 151 9.25 18.18 14.43
C ILE A 151 9.83 17.91 15.82
N ALA A 152 11.05 17.37 15.90
CA ALA A 152 11.74 17.14 17.16
C ALA A 152 11.88 18.44 17.96
N ASN A 153 12.40 19.49 17.32
CA ASN A 153 12.58 20.80 17.94
C ASN A 153 11.26 21.42 18.38
N GLU A 154 10.18 21.28 17.60
CA GLU A 154 8.87 21.82 17.97
C GLU A 154 8.27 21.08 19.18
N LEU A 155 8.49 19.77 19.31
CA LEU A 155 8.02 18.98 20.45
C LEU A 155 8.70 19.37 21.78
N GLU A 156 9.86 20.03 21.74
CA GLU A 156 10.54 20.54 22.95
C GLU A 156 9.95 21.85 23.46
N ASN A 157 9.09 22.52 22.68
CA ASN A 157 8.39 23.73 23.10
C ASN A 157 7.24 23.41 24.07
N ASN A 158 6.66 24.47 24.64
CA ASN A 158 5.46 24.33 25.48
C ASN A 158 4.29 23.76 24.68
N ILE A 159 3.48 22.92 25.33
CA ILE A 159 2.23 22.43 24.77
C ILE A 159 1.21 23.57 24.76
N ASP A 160 0.98 24.15 23.58
CA ASP A 160 -0.07 25.13 23.33
C ASP A 160 -0.69 24.94 21.93
N HIS A 161 -1.74 25.73 21.65
CA HIS A 161 -2.45 25.63 20.36
C HIS A 161 -1.56 25.99 19.18
N PHE A 162 -0.62 26.93 19.33
CA PHE A 162 0.27 27.33 18.26
C PHE A 162 1.26 26.22 17.92
N SER A 163 1.83 25.58 18.94
CA SER A 163 2.70 24.41 18.74
C SER A 163 1.95 23.27 18.05
N GLN A 164 0.69 23.03 18.43
CA GLN A 164 -0.14 22.02 17.76
C GLN A 164 -0.38 22.36 16.28
N ASP A 165 -0.72 23.61 15.94
CA ASP A 165 -0.89 24.06 14.55
C ASP A 165 0.37 23.85 13.71
N VAL A 166 1.54 24.17 14.28
CA VAL A 166 2.84 23.97 13.65
C VAL A 166 3.12 22.49 13.43
N LEU A 167 2.94 21.64 14.44
CA LEU A 167 3.16 20.20 14.33
C LEU A 167 2.24 19.56 13.29
N VAL A 168 0.95 19.92 13.26
CA VAL A 168 0.02 19.41 12.24
C VAL A 168 0.46 19.83 10.84
N SER A 169 0.88 21.09 10.68
CA SER A 169 1.40 21.59 9.39
C SER A 169 2.67 20.87 8.94
N GLN A 170 3.58 20.58 9.87
CA GLN A 170 4.80 19.82 9.59
C GLN A 170 4.51 18.36 9.22
N ILE A 171 3.56 17.72 9.90
CA ILE A 171 3.10 16.36 9.53
C ILE A 171 2.49 16.38 8.13
N GLU A 172 1.63 17.35 7.82
CA GLU A 172 1.03 17.47 6.49
C GLU A 172 2.10 17.69 5.41
N LEU A 173 3.12 18.51 5.69
CA LEU A 173 4.25 18.71 4.78
C LEU A 173 5.06 17.41 4.57
N LEU A 174 5.32 16.66 5.65
CA LEU A 174 5.96 15.35 5.59
C LEU A 174 5.17 14.37 4.72
N LEU A 175 3.84 14.32 4.89
CA LEU A 175 2.96 13.46 4.10
C LEU A 175 2.92 13.88 2.62
N ASN A 176 2.91 15.18 2.34
CA ASN A 176 2.95 15.71 0.98
C ASN A 176 4.26 15.36 0.25
N TYR A 177 5.40 15.53 0.91
CA TYR A 177 6.68 15.09 0.35
C TYR A 177 6.72 13.57 0.16
N SER A 178 6.21 12.82 1.13
CA SER A 178 6.10 11.37 1.02
C SER A 178 5.28 10.95 -0.20
N ASN A 179 4.11 11.58 -0.41
CA ASN A 179 3.26 11.32 -1.57
C ASN A 179 3.98 11.66 -2.89
N ARG A 180 4.67 12.80 -2.94
CA ARG A 180 5.45 13.22 -4.11
C ARG A 180 6.55 12.19 -4.44
N PHE A 181 7.32 11.78 -3.44
CA PHE A 181 8.42 10.83 -3.63
C PHE A 181 7.89 9.45 -3.99
N TYR A 182 6.74 9.05 -3.45
CA TYR A 182 6.07 7.81 -3.78
C TYR A 182 5.66 7.77 -5.26
N ASN A 183 5.00 8.81 -5.75
CA ASN A 183 4.60 8.90 -7.16
C ASN A 183 5.81 8.93 -8.11
N ARG A 184 6.93 9.54 -7.72
CA ARG A 184 8.17 9.51 -8.50
C ARG A 184 8.66 8.08 -8.74
N GLN A 185 8.47 7.16 -7.80
CA GLN A 185 8.99 5.79 -7.91
C GLN A 185 8.41 5.05 -9.11
N PHE A 186 7.12 5.27 -9.39
CA PHE A 186 6.45 4.71 -10.56
C PHE A 186 7.07 5.19 -11.87
N ILE A 187 7.62 6.41 -11.89
CA ILE A 187 8.27 6.97 -13.08
C ILE A 187 9.70 6.42 -13.22
N THR A 188 10.44 6.35 -12.12
CA THR A 188 11.87 5.98 -12.14
C THR A 188 12.12 4.47 -12.22
N ARG A 189 11.14 3.62 -11.89
CA ARG A 189 11.27 2.15 -11.84
C ARG A 189 10.62 1.44 -13.02
N LYS A 190 10.80 1.97 -14.23
CA LYS A 190 10.10 1.49 -15.44
C LYS A 190 10.23 -0.02 -15.67
N THR A 191 11.43 -0.59 -15.50
CA THR A 191 11.66 -2.03 -15.72
C THR A 191 10.83 -2.88 -14.75
N LEU A 192 10.91 -2.60 -13.45
CA LEU A 192 10.16 -3.33 -12.43
C LEU A 192 8.65 -3.21 -12.63
N ASN A 193 8.20 -2.01 -12.98
CA ASN A 193 6.79 -1.77 -13.22
C ASN A 193 6.29 -2.50 -14.47
N HIS A 194 7.12 -2.59 -15.50
CA HIS A 194 6.83 -3.37 -16.69
C HIS A 194 6.74 -4.86 -16.37
N ASP A 195 7.59 -5.38 -15.49
CA ASP A 195 7.54 -6.78 -15.05
C ASP A 195 6.23 -7.08 -14.29
N ILE A 196 5.76 -6.14 -13.45
CA ILE A 196 4.47 -6.27 -12.74
C ILE A 196 3.30 -6.27 -13.73
N ILE A 197 3.28 -5.36 -14.71
CA ILE A 197 2.24 -5.34 -15.74
C ILE A 197 2.26 -6.63 -16.56
N THR A 198 3.45 -7.10 -16.94
CA THR A 198 3.62 -8.37 -17.67
C THR A 198 3.10 -9.56 -16.86
N ALA A 199 3.39 -9.60 -15.56
CA ALA A 199 2.87 -10.63 -14.65
C ALA A 199 1.35 -10.54 -14.48
N LEU A 200 0.79 -9.32 -14.41
CA LEU A 200 -0.66 -9.08 -14.37
C LEU A 200 -1.35 -9.59 -15.64
N ASP A 201 -0.80 -9.26 -16.82
CA ASP A 201 -1.33 -9.72 -18.09
C ASP A 201 -1.31 -11.24 -18.17
N HIS A 202 -0.18 -11.86 -17.82
CA HIS A 202 -0.06 -13.31 -17.79
C HIS A 202 -1.06 -13.95 -16.81
N LEU A 203 -1.21 -13.38 -15.60
CA LEU A 203 -2.16 -13.87 -14.61
C LEU A 203 -3.60 -13.82 -15.14
N LEU A 204 -4.00 -12.71 -15.75
CA LEU A 204 -5.33 -12.56 -16.32
C LEU A 204 -5.55 -13.48 -17.52
N ASP A 205 -4.56 -13.62 -18.40
CA ASP A 205 -4.64 -14.53 -19.54
C ASP A 205 -4.76 -15.99 -19.07
N GLU A 206 -3.98 -16.41 -18.08
CA GLU A 206 -4.13 -17.73 -17.48
C GLU A 206 -5.51 -17.90 -16.82
N TYR A 207 -6.02 -16.89 -16.12
CA TYR A 207 -7.32 -16.94 -15.45
C TYR A 207 -8.45 -17.24 -16.43
N PHE A 208 -8.45 -16.56 -17.59
CA PHE A 208 -9.47 -16.76 -18.62
C PHE A 208 -9.21 -18.00 -19.49
N ILE A 209 -7.95 -18.32 -19.84
CA ILE A 209 -7.60 -19.47 -20.71
C ILE A 209 -7.84 -20.79 -19.98
N LYS A 210 -7.43 -20.90 -18.71
CA LYS A 210 -7.62 -22.12 -17.90
C LYS A 210 -9.06 -22.29 -17.42
N ASN A 211 -9.97 -21.39 -17.84
CA ASN A 211 -11.36 -21.32 -17.42
C ASN A 211 -11.55 -21.30 -15.89
N ILE A 212 -10.60 -20.70 -15.16
CA ILE A 212 -10.74 -20.50 -13.70
C ILE A 212 -11.98 -19.65 -13.40
N SER A 213 -12.34 -18.78 -14.35
CA SER A 213 -13.56 -17.98 -14.32
C SER A 213 -14.86 -18.78 -14.29
N LEU A 214 -14.89 -20.01 -14.80
CA LEU A 214 -16.08 -20.85 -14.73
C LEU A 214 -16.41 -21.30 -13.30
N GLU A 215 -15.38 -21.53 -12.49
CA GLU A 215 -15.53 -22.04 -11.13
C GLU A 215 -15.61 -20.91 -10.11
N ASN A 216 -14.82 -19.85 -10.31
CA ASN A 216 -14.61 -18.80 -9.31
C ASN A 216 -15.22 -17.44 -9.70
N GLY A 217 -15.87 -17.34 -10.87
CA GLY A 217 -16.46 -16.11 -11.36
C GLY A 217 -15.42 -15.12 -11.91
N LEU A 218 -15.71 -13.82 -11.83
CA LEU A 218 -14.80 -12.78 -12.30
C LEU A 218 -13.60 -12.61 -11.36
N PRO A 219 -12.38 -12.37 -11.89
CA PRO A 219 -11.24 -12.11 -11.03
C PRO A 219 -11.45 -10.79 -10.27
N SER A 220 -11.31 -10.82 -8.94
CA SER A 220 -11.41 -9.64 -8.09
C SER A 220 -10.08 -8.91 -7.97
N VAL A 221 -10.13 -7.64 -7.58
CA VAL A 221 -8.92 -6.85 -7.28
C VAL A 221 -8.12 -7.51 -6.15
N GLU A 222 -8.80 -8.02 -5.13
CA GLU A 222 -8.19 -8.72 -3.99
C GLU A 222 -7.45 -9.98 -4.44
N TYR A 223 -8.07 -10.79 -5.31
CA TYR A 223 -7.45 -12.00 -5.84
C TYR A 223 -6.16 -11.67 -6.60
N ILE A 224 -6.24 -10.72 -7.54
CA ILE A 224 -5.09 -10.33 -8.37
C ILE A 224 -3.96 -9.77 -7.51
N SER A 225 -4.28 -8.85 -6.62
CA SER A 225 -3.29 -8.20 -5.77
C SER A 225 -2.57 -9.23 -4.88
N THR A 226 -3.32 -10.20 -4.36
CA THR A 226 -2.77 -11.33 -3.59
C THR A 226 -1.82 -12.18 -4.43
N GLN A 227 -2.19 -12.55 -5.67
CA GLN A 227 -1.33 -13.33 -6.56
C GLN A 227 -0.04 -12.60 -6.95
N LEU A 228 -0.10 -11.27 -7.06
CA LEU A 228 1.04 -10.42 -7.35
C LEU A 228 1.86 -10.03 -6.11
N ASN A 229 1.41 -10.41 -4.90
CA ASN A 229 1.98 -10.00 -3.62
C ASN A 229 2.04 -8.46 -3.45
N LEU A 230 0.97 -7.78 -3.86
CA LEU A 230 0.80 -6.33 -3.76
C LEU A 230 -0.47 -6.01 -2.99
N SER A 231 -0.54 -4.82 -2.41
CA SER A 231 -1.80 -4.30 -1.88
C SER A 231 -2.72 -3.85 -3.03
N PRO A 232 -4.05 -4.01 -2.89
CA PRO A 232 -5.03 -3.51 -3.87
C PRO A 232 -4.84 -2.03 -4.23
N ARG A 233 -4.46 -1.23 -3.24
CA ARG A 233 -4.22 0.20 -3.40
C ARG A 233 -2.95 0.46 -4.20
N TYR A 234 -1.84 -0.20 -3.86
CA TYR A 234 -0.58 -0.08 -4.60
C TYR A 234 -0.76 -0.43 -6.07
N LEU A 235 -1.41 -1.56 -6.37
CA LEU A 235 -1.66 -1.98 -7.74
C LEU A 235 -2.53 -0.96 -8.49
N SER A 236 -3.53 -0.37 -7.82
CA SER A 236 -4.38 0.67 -8.40
C SER A 236 -3.62 1.95 -8.71
N ASP A 237 -2.75 2.40 -7.80
CA ASP A 237 -1.94 3.61 -7.98
C ASP A 237 -0.84 3.41 -9.05
N LEU A 238 -0.23 2.21 -9.09
CA LEU A 238 0.72 1.80 -10.13
C LEU A 238 0.07 1.86 -11.52
N LEU A 239 -1.09 1.20 -11.69
CA LEU A 239 -1.81 1.18 -12.96
C LEU A 239 -2.36 2.57 -13.33
N GLY A 240 -2.79 3.36 -12.33
CA GLY A 240 -3.22 4.74 -12.55
C GLY A 240 -2.09 5.60 -13.11
N SER A 241 -0.88 5.45 -12.57
CA SER A 241 0.31 6.18 -13.00
C SER A 241 0.78 5.77 -14.41
N LEU A 242 0.75 4.48 -14.73
CA LEU A 242 1.37 3.95 -15.96
C LEU A 242 0.40 3.76 -17.11
N ALA A 243 -0.83 3.33 -16.82
CA ALA A 243 -1.84 2.97 -17.80
C ALA A 243 -3.07 3.89 -17.77
N GLY A 244 -3.12 4.86 -16.84
CA GLY A 244 -4.24 5.80 -16.71
C GLY A 244 -5.54 5.15 -16.24
N GLN A 245 -5.48 3.96 -15.65
CA GLN A 245 -6.64 3.17 -15.25
C GLN A 245 -6.39 2.48 -13.92
N ASN A 246 -7.43 2.32 -13.10
CA ASN A 246 -7.31 1.51 -11.88
C ASN A 246 -7.39 0.00 -12.17
N THR A 247 -7.11 -0.84 -11.17
CA THR A 247 -7.09 -2.31 -11.32
C THR A 247 -8.42 -2.85 -11.86
N GLN A 248 -9.56 -2.37 -11.34
CA GLN A 248 -10.88 -2.83 -11.79
C GLN A 248 -11.12 -2.49 -13.27
N GLN A 249 -10.73 -1.30 -13.70
CA GLN A 249 -10.82 -0.89 -15.10
C GLN A 249 -9.90 -1.74 -16.00
N TYR A 250 -8.69 -2.05 -15.54
CA TYR A 250 -7.74 -2.92 -16.24
C TYR A 250 -8.34 -4.32 -16.46
N ILE A 251 -8.88 -4.94 -15.40
CA ILE A 251 -9.56 -6.24 -15.46
C ILE A 251 -10.69 -6.21 -16.47
N GLN A 252 -11.56 -5.19 -16.39
CA GLN A 252 -12.68 -5.05 -17.31
C GLN A 252 -12.21 -4.90 -18.76
N ASN A 253 -11.15 -4.13 -19.01
CA ASN A 253 -10.65 -3.94 -20.37
C ASN A 253 -10.08 -5.24 -20.94
N LYS A 254 -9.29 -5.98 -20.16
CA LYS A 254 -8.79 -7.31 -20.54
C LYS A 254 -9.92 -8.31 -20.80
N LEU A 255 -10.95 -8.31 -19.96
CA LEU A 255 -12.16 -9.10 -20.15
C LEU A 255 -12.86 -8.76 -21.46
N ILE A 256 -12.97 -7.47 -21.80
CA ILE A 256 -13.57 -7.03 -23.06
C ILE A 256 -12.73 -7.51 -24.25
N GLU A 257 -11.41 -7.43 -24.19
CA GLU A 257 -10.53 -7.97 -25.24
C GLU A 257 -10.73 -9.48 -25.44
N GLN A 258 -10.73 -10.26 -24.35
CA GLN A 258 -11.00 -11.70 -24.42
C GLN A 258 -12.39 -11.99 -24.99
N SER A 259 -13.40 -11.21 -24.59
CA SER A 259 -14.76 -11.36 -25.13
C SER A 259 -14.86 -11.04 -26.62
N LYS A 260 -14.13 -10.03 -27.11
CA LYS A 260 -14.06 -9.69 -28.54
C LYS A 260 -13.44 -10.85 -29.32
N ASN A 261 -12.33 -11.40 -28.83
CA ASN A 261 -11.67 -12.56 -29.43
C ASN A 261 -12.62 -13.75 -29.52
N LEU A 262 -13.35 -14.08 -28.44
CA LEU A 262 -14.33 -15.18 -28.45
C LEU A 262 -15.50 -14.90 -29.41
N LEU A 263 -15.97 -13.64 -29.47
CA LEU A 263 -17.07 -13.24 -30.35
C LEU A 263 -16.71 -13.36 -31.84
N SER A 264 -15.46 -13.08 -32.20
CA SER A 264 -14.97 -13.09 -33.60
C SER A 264 -14.37 -14.43 -34.04
N SER A 265 -13.91 -15.28 -33.11
CA SER A 265 -13.20 -16.53 -33.45
C SER A 265 -14.01 -17.81 -33.18
N THR A 266 -15.16 -17.72 -32.50
CA THR A 266 -15.94 -18.91 -32.10
C THR A 266 -17.42 -18.81 -32.48
N SER A 267 -18.08 -19.96 -32.57
CA SER A 267 -19.53 -20.08 -32.78
C SER A 267 -20.36 -20.04 -31.49
N LEU A 268 -19.71 -19.86 -30.33
CA LEU A 268 -20.39 -19.82 -29.02
C LEU A 268 -21.46 -18.73 -29.00
N SER A 269 -22.62 -18.99 -28.40
CA SER A 269 -23.63 -17.98 -28.13
C SER A 269 -23.12 -16.89 -27.18
N VAL A 270 -23.77 -15.73 -27.18
CA VAL A 270 -23.44 -14.63 -26.25
C VAL A 270 -23.58 -15.08 -24.80
N SER A 271 -24.55 -15.93 -24.49
CA SER A 271 -24.75 -16.50 -23.16
C SER A 271 -23.61 -17.44 -22.77
N GLU A 272 -23.19 -18.34 -23.66
CA GLU A 272 -22.06 -19.25 -23.40
C GLU A 272 -20.75 -18.48 -23.19
N ILE A 273 -20.51 -17.41 -23.96
CA ILE A 273 -19.36 -16.54 -23.76
C ILE A 273 -19.42 -15.84 -22.39
N ALA A 274 -20.60 -15.33 -22.01
CA ALA A 274 -20.77 -14.69 -20.71
C ALA A 274 -20.47 -15.66 -19.54
N TYR A 275 -21.01 -16.87 -19.59
CA TYR A 275 -20.74 -17.90 -18.58
C TYR A 275 -19.26 -18.29 -18.57
N LYS A 276 -18.65 -18.50 -19.74
CA LYS A 276 -17.22 -18.81 -19.86
C LYS A 276 -16.33 -17.74 -19.23
N LEU A 277 -16.71 -16.47 -19.36
CA LEU A 277 -16.00 -15.35 -18.75
C LEU A 277 -16.28 -15.17 -17.25
N GLY A 278 -17.15 -15.98 -16.65
CA GLY A 278 -17.44 -15.96 -15.22
C GLY A 278 -18.60 -15.06 -14.80
N PHE A 279 -19.48 -14.65 -15.72
CA PHE A 279 -20.72 -13.95 -15.35
C PHE A 279 -21.82 -14.92 -14.94
N GLU A 280 -22.44 -14.69 -13.79
CA GLU A 280 -23.66 -15.40 -13.36
C GLU A 280 -24.86 -15.10 -14.27
N HIS A 281 -24.90 -13.89 -14.82
CA HIS A 281 -26.01 -13.40 -15.64
C HIS A 281 -25.49 -12.79 -16.96
N PRO A 282 -25.85 -13.35 -18.13
CA PRO A 282 -25.44 -12.85 -19.44
C PRO A 282 -25.83 -11.38 -19.73
N GLN A 283 -26.88 -10.88 -19.07
CA GLN A 283 -27.32 -9.49 -19.18
C GLN A 283 -26.25 -8.53 -18.61
N SER A 284 -25.58 -8.92 -17.53
CA SER A 284 -24.51 -8.15 -16.91
C SER A 284 -23.31 -8.00 -17.86
N PHE A 285 -22.92 -9.10 -18.51
CA PHE A 285 -21.90 -9.09 -19.57
C PHE A 285 -22.31 -8.16 -20.72
N SER A 286 -23.53 -8.32 -21.24
CA SER A 286 -24.01 -7.52 -22.37
C SER A 286 -24.05 -6.03 -22.07
N LYS A 287 -24.42 -5.65 -20.84
CA LYS A 287 -24.40 -4.26 -20.36
C LYS A 287 -22.97 -3.73 -20.30
N LEU A 288 -22.04 -4.47 -19.67
CA LEU A 288 -20.64 -4.07 -19.59
C LEU A 288 -20.02 -3.90 -20.97
N PHE A 289 -20.21 -4.88 -21.86
CA PHE A 289 -19.69 -4.86 -23.23
C PHE A 289 -20.20 -3.65 -24.00
N LYS A 290 -21.50 -3.36 -23.92
CA LYS A 290 -22.09 -2.19 -24.57
C LYS A 290 -21.54 -0.88 -24.00
N THR A 291 -21.40 -0.77 -22.69
CA THR A 291 -20.81 0.42 -22.06
C THR A 291 -19.37 0.65 -22.49
N LYS A 292 -18.58 -0.42 -22.65
CA LYS A 292 -17.15 -0.33 -22.99
C LYS A 292 -16.88 -0.18 -24.50
N THR A 293 -17.79 -0.63 -25.36
CA THR A 293 -17.55 -0.70 -26.82
C THR A 293 -18.53 0.11 -27.65
N ASN A 294 -19.58 0.68 -27.04
CA ASN A 294 -20.73 1.30 -27.71
C ASN A 294 -21.54 0.36 -28.62
N LEU A 295 -21.23 -0.94 -28.67
CA LEU A 295 -21.91 -1.95 -29.47
C LEU A 295 -22.44 -3.08 -28.59
N SER A 296 -23.56 -3.70 -28.97
CA SER A 296 -23.96 -4.96 -28.31
C SER A 296 -23.05 -6.11 -28.80
N PRO A 297 -22.87 -7.18 -28.00
CA PRO A 297 -22.08 -8.34 -28.41
C PRO A 297 -22.50 -8.91 -29.77
N LEU A 298 -23.81 -8.99 -30.04
CA LEU A 298 -24.35 -9.45 -31.32
C LEU A 298 -24.01 -8.52 -32.48
N LYS A 299 -24.12 -7.19 -32.29
CA LYS A 299 -23.75 -6.21 -33.32
C LYS A 299 -22.26 -6.24 -33.61
N PHE A 300 -21.43 -6.42 -32.58
CA PHE A 300 -20.00 -6.59 -32.75
C PHE A 300 -19.68 -7.86 -33.52
N ARG A 301 -20.27 -9.01 -33.20
CA ARG A 301 -20.07 -10.25 -33.97
C ARG A 301 -20.46 -10.07 -35.44
N ALA A 302 -21.58 -9.42 -35.71
CA ALA A 302 -22.06 -9.19 -37.07
C ALA A 302 -21.13 -8.30 -37.91
N SER A 303 -20.19 -7.55 -37.30
CA SER A 303 -19.22 -6.76 -38.08
C SER A 303 -18.01 -7.55 -38.60
N PHE A 304 -17.88 -8.84 -38.24
CA PHE A 304 -16.81 -9.73 -38.70
C PHE A 304 -17.31 -10.83 -39.65
N ASN A 305 -18.62 -10.88 -39.91
CA ASN A 305 -19.26 -11.77 -40.86
C ASN A 305 -19.70 -10.97 -42.10
#